data_AF-A0A1S7UBX9-F1
#
_entry.id   AF-A0A1S7UBX9-F1
#
_cell.length_a   1.000
_cell.length_b   1.000
_cell.length_c   1.000
_cell.angle_alpha   90.00
_cell.angle_beta   90.00
_cell.angle_gamma   90.00
#
_symmetry.space_group_name_H-M   'P 1'
#
loop_
_entity.id
_entity.type
_entity.pdbx_description
1 polymer ?
#
loop_
_entity_poly.entity_id
_entity_poly.type
_entity_poly.pdbx_seq_one_letter_code
_entity_poly.pdbx_strand_id
1 'polypeptide(L)'
;MTLSPIRKVYQGIADRRQMFRMFDRHAQRPNRWDGDDSALYSGEWFEIDEASSDYMLDVLPPLWIRGEMFAMREFLTGSITSVFFTLRIDGKIRYFHGYCDLADTSSAQQMRTAIIERETRPARAMTRQERLEHIWSSTADEYRGYSDFRFPAPKRGRRNIRMFGSGAINVKLLEDLTDAEIASKLPVHLRYLPDAIAA
;
A
#
# COMPACT_ATOMS: atom_id res chain seq x y z
N MET A 1 14.82 2.29 15.60
CA MET A 1 13.68 2.41 14.66
C MET A 1 13.24 1.01 14.31
N THR A 2 12.05 0.60 14.72
CA THR A 2 11.47 -0.67 14.24
C THR A 2 11.18 -0.50 12.76
N LEU A 3 11.89 -1.24 11.90
CA LEU A 3 11.57 -1.33 10.48
C LEU A 3 10.11 -1.73 10.32
N SER A 4 9.32 -0.88 9.66
CA SER A 4 7.98 -1.27 9.23
C SER A 4 8.12 -2.42 8.24
N PRO A 5 7.35 -3.51 8.39
CA PRO A 5 7.45 -4.63 7.48
C PRO A 5 7.08 -4.20 6.05
N ILE A 6 7.84 -4.70 5.08
CA ILE A 6 7.51 -4.56 3.66
C ILE A 6 6.15 -5.24 3.43
N ARG A 7 5.20 -4.51 2.85
CA ARG A 7 3.81 -4.92 2.77
C ARG A 7 3.15 -4.48 1.46
N LYS A 8 2.40 -5.40 0.87
CA LYS A 8 1.55 -5.12 -0.29
C LYS A 8 0.34 -4.32 0.18
N VAL A 9 0.13 -3.15 -0.40
CA VAL A 9 -0.94 -2.25 0.03
C VAL A 9 -2.18 -2.25 -0.85
N TYR A 10 -2.09 -2.81 -2.05
CA TYR A 10 -3.20 -2.92 -2.98
C TYR A 10 -3.11 -4.21 -3.79
N GLN A 11 -4.22 -4.94 -3.86
CA GLN A 11 -4.34 -6.15 -4.65
C GLN A 11 -4.98 -5.85 -6.00
N GLY A 12 -4.29 -6.22 -7.08
CA GLY A 12 -4.65 -5.89 -8.45
C GLY A 12 -3.63 -4.93 -9.08
N ILE A 13 -3.86 -4.61 -10.36
CA ILE A 13 -3.04 -3.67 -11.14
C ILE A 13 -3.70 -2.29 -11.03
N ALA A 14 -3.00 -1.33 -10.45
CA ALA A 14 -3.48 0.04 -10.36
C ALA A 14 -3.29 0.78 -11.69
N ASP A 15 -4.40 1.27 -12.25
CA ASP A 15 -4.33 2.23 -13.37
C ASP A 15 -3.74 3.57 -12.91
N ARG A 16 -3.47 4.47 -13.86
CA ARG A 16 -2.88 5.79 -13.56
C ARG A 16 -3.64 6.59 -12.51
N ARG A 17 -4.98 6.59 -12.55
CA ARG A 17 -5.80 7.32 -11.56
C ARG A 17 -5.67 6.69 -10.18
N GLN A 18 -5.69 5.36 -10.12
CA GLN A 18 -5.52 4.60 -8.89
C GLN A 18 -4.11 4.79 -8.31
N MET A 19 -3.06 4.80 -9.15
CA MET A 19 -1.67 5.04 -8.75
C MET A 19 -1.53 6.38 -8.01
N PHE A 20 -2.01 7.49 -8.57
CA PHE A 20 -1.93 8.78 -7.89
C PHE A 20 -2.71 8.80 -6.57
N ARG A 21 -3.89 8.15 -6.53
CA ARG A 21 -4.64 8.01 -5.28
C ARG A 21 -3.90 7.15 -4.25
N MET A 22 -3.07 6.20 -4.69
CA MET A 22 -2.22 5.40 -3.79
C MET A 22 -1.06 6.22 -3.23
N PHE A 23 -0.49 7.15 -4.00
CA PHE A 23 0.51 8.09 -3.49
C PHE A 23 -0.06 8.97 -2.36
N ASP A 24 -1.33 9.35 -2.47
CA ASP A 24 -2.04 10.17 -1.47
C ASP A 24 -2.80 9.36 -0.42
N ARG A 25 -2.54 8.04 -0.27
CA ARG A 25 -3.29 7.17 0.66
C ARG A 25 -3.24 7.62 2.14
N HIS A 26 -2.28 8.48 2.49
CA HIS A 26 -2.08 9.01 3.85
C HIS A 26 -2.32 10.53 3.94
N ALA A 27 -2.87 11.17 2.90
CA ALA A 27 -3.04 12.62 2.82
C ALA A 27 -3.90 13.21 3.95
N GLN A 28 -4.85 12.43 4.49
CA GLN A 28 -5.73 12.86 5.59
C GLN A 28 -5.14 12.67 7.00
N ARG A 29 -3.87 12.26 7.11
CA ARG A 29 -3.24 12.05 8.42
C ARG A 29 -3.12 13.40 9.17
N PRO A 30 -3.61 13.48 10.43
CA PRO A 30 -3.36 14.62 11.28
C PRO A 30 -1.86 14.80 11.46
N ASN A 31 -1.38 16.03 11.48
CA ASN A 31 0.04 16.33 11.67
C ASN A 31 0.96 15.65 10.63
N ARG A 32 0.51 15.54 9.37
CA ARG A 32 1.27 14.97 8.24
C ARG A 32 2.70 15.53 8.10
N TRP A 33 2.95 16.72 8.63
CA TRP A 33 4.22 17.43 8.53
C TRP A 33 5.02 17.43 9.83
N ASP A 34 4.52 16.81 10.91
CA ASP A 34 5.18 16.81 12.20
C ASP A 34 5.88 15.47 12.45
N GLY A 35 7.21 15.51 12.59
CA GLY A 35 8.03 14.36 12.99
C GLY A 35 8.56 13.50 11.84
N ASP A 36 9.18 12.37 12.20
CA ASP A 36 9.69 11.38 11.24
C ASP A 36 8.63 10.33 10.92
N ASP A 37 7.89 10.56 9.83
CA ASP A 37 6.88 9.64 9.33
C ASP A 37 7.43 8.58 8.37
N SER A 38 8.75 8.46 8.27
CA SER A 38 9.40 7.53 7.34
C SER A 38 8.91 6.09 7.55
N ALA A 39 8.70 5.68 8.80
CA ALA A 39 8.17 4.35 9.11
C ALA A 39 6.75 4.10 8.56
N LEU A 40 5.93 5.13 8.33
CA LEU A 40 4.60 4.95 7.76
C LEU A 40 4.68 4.52 6.30
N TYR A 41 5.51 5.19 5.51
CA TYR A 41 5.59 4.96 4.06
C TYR A 41 6.56 3.84 3.69
N SER A 42 7.64 3.70 4.46
CA SER A 42 8.66 2.68 4.22
C SER A 42 8.04 1.28 4.11
N GLY A 43 8.40 0.59 3.03
CA GLY A 43 7.99 -0.79 2.79
C GLY A 43 6.62 -0.96 2.14
N GLU A 44 5.87 0.11 1.85
CA GLU A 44 4.62 -0.01 1.09
C GLU A 44 4.89 -0.21 -0.40
N TRP A 45 4.20 -1.17 -1.02
CA TRP A 45 4.27 -1.39 -2.46
C TRP A 45 2.96 -1.90 -3.06
N PHE A 46 2.80 -1.69 -4.37
CA PHE A 46 1.67 -2.18 -5.15
C PHE A 46 2.05 -2.34 -6.63
N GLU A 47 1.23 -3.08 -7.37
CA GLU A 47 1.39 -3.27 -8.82
C GLU A 47 0.69 -2.15 -9.58
N ILE A 48 1.31 -1.72 -10.69
CA ILE A 48 0.79 -0.69 -11.60
C ILE A 48 0.82 -1.22 -13.03
N ASP A 49 0.11 -0.54 -13.94
CA ASP A 49 0.24 -0.83 -15.36
C ASP A 49 1.53 -0.26 -15.96
N GLU A 50 1.92 -0.80 -17.12
CA GLU A 50 3.11 -0.37 -17.88
C GLU A 50 3.06 1.12 -18.21
N ALA A 51 1.92 1.60 -18.72
CA ALA A 51 1.75 2.98 -19.11
C ALA A 51 1.96 3.96 -17.95
N SER A 52 1.61 3.59 -16.71
CA SER A 52 1.86 4.38 -15.51
C SER A 52 3.32 4.36 -15.11
N SER A 53 4.01 3.23 -15.26
CA SER A 53 5.46 3.13 -15.04
C SER A 53 6.23 4.03 -16.01
N ASP A 54 5.93 3.90 -17.31
CA ASP A 54 6.56 4.71 -18.37
C ASP A 54 6.27 6.20 -18.18
N TYR A 55 5.01 6.54 -17.87
CA TYR A 55 4.65 7.90 -17.56
C TYR A 55 5.51 8.48 -16.42
N MET A 56 5.71 7.73 -15.34
CA MET A 56 6.51 8.21 -14.20
C MET A 56 8.00 8.35 -14.54
N LEU A 57 8.51 7.52 -15.46
CA LEU A 57 9.88 7.65 -15.97
C LEU A 57 10.06 8.92 -16.83
N ASP A 58 9.04 9.29 -17.61
CA ASP A 58 9.09 10.42 -18.54
C ASP A 58 8.78 11.78 -17.90
N VAL A 59 8.13 11.80 -16.72
CA VAL A 59 7.75 13.05 -16.03
C VAL A 59 8.97 13.91 -15.69
N LEU A 60 10.00 13.32 -15.09
CA LEU A 60 11.23 14.00 -14.71
C LEU A 60 12.41 13.02 -14.74
N PRO A 61 13.64 13.48 -15.05
CA PRO A 61 14.80 12.60 -15.04
C PRO A 61 14.95 11.90 -13.68
N PRO A 62 15.03 10.56 -13.64
CA PRO A 62 15.09 9.83 -12.39
C PRO A 62 16.36 10.18 -11.61
N LEU A 63 16.30 10.01 -10.29
CA LEU A 63 17.45 10.18 -9.41
C LEU A 63 18.56 9.18 -9.78
N TRP A 64 18.15 7.94 -10.08
CA TRP A 64 19.00 6.90 -10.63
C TRP A 64 18.16 5.87 -11.39
N ILE A 65 18.81 5.19 -12.33
CA ILE A 65 18.31 3.97 -12.98
C ILE A 65 19.32 2.87 -12.69
N ARG A 66 18.86 1.72 -12.18
CA ARG A 66 19.70 0.58 -11.82
C ARG A 66 19.00 -0.72 -12.20
N GLY A 67 19.42 -1.29 -13.32
CA GLY A 67 18.82 -2.51 -13.86
C GLY A 67 17.33 -2.33 -14.12
N GLU A 68 16.51 -3.20 -13.55
CA GLU A 68 15.05 -3.23 -13.65
C GLU A 68 14.33 -2.18 -12.78
N MET A 69 15.03 -1.14 -12.28
CA MET A 69 14.48 -0.19 -11.32
C MET A 69 14.91 1.25 -11.61
N PHE A 70 14.05 2.20 -11.24
CA PHE A 70 14.41 3.61 -11.17
C PHE A 70 13.79 4.29 -9.95
N ALA A 71 14.46 5.31 -9.42
CA ALA A 71 13.94 6.12 -8.31
C ALA A 71 13.61 7.53 -8.75
N MET A 72 12.52 8.07 -8.19
CA MET A 72 12.14 9.47 -8.38
C MET A 72 13.07 10.42 -7.62
N ARG A 73 13.20 11.64 -8.13
CA ARG A 73 13.97 12.71 -7.47
C ARG A 73 13.20 13.35 -6.32
N GLU A 74 11.88 13.28 -6.35
CA GLU A 74 10.99 13.84 -5.36
C GLU A 74 10.91 12.94 -4.13
N PHE A 75 11.40 13.44 -3.00
CA PHE A 75 11.29 12.75 -1.72
C PHE A 75 9.93 13.04 -1.09
N LEU A 76 9.28 11.99 -0.61
CA LEU A 76 7.99 12.08 0.08
C LEU A 76 8.15 12.62 1.51
N THR A 77 9.15 12.11 2.22
CA THR A 77 9.56 12.54 3.57
C THR A 77 10.95 12.03 3.85
N GLY A 78 11.81 12.85 4.49
CA GLY A 78 13.18 12.47 4.79
C GLY A 78 13.92 11.91 3.57
N SER A 79 14.37 10.66 3.67
CA SER A 79 15.07 9.90 2.62
C SER A 79 14.17 8.93 1.84
N ILE A 80 12.85 8.96 2.07
CA ILE A 80 11.90 8.10 1.36
C ILE A 80 11.50 8.69 0.02
N THR A 81 11.62 7.89 -1.03
CA THR A 81 11.13 8.23 -2.37
C THR A 81 10.42 7.05 -3.03
N SER A 82 9.72 7.34 -4.12
CA SER A 82 9.13 6.34 -5.00
C SER A 82 10.22 5.63 -5.79
N VAL A 83 10.22 4.30 -5.75
CA VAL A 83 11.01 3.43 -6.61
C VAL A 83 10.06 2.58 -7.44
N PHE A 84 10.35 2.50 -8.74
CA PHE A 84 9.59 1.71 -9.70
C PHE A 84 10.39 0.47 -10.09
N PHE A 85 9.70 -0.63 -10.34
CA PHE A 85 10.29 -1.94 -10.61
C PHE A 85 9.63 -2.57 -11.84
N THR A 86 10.45 -3.01 -12.80
CA THR A 86 10.03 -3.77 -13.98
C THR A 86 10.50 -5.21 -13.83
N LEU A 87 9.66 -6.07 -13.24
CA LEU A 87 10.07 -7.40 -12.79
C LEU A 87 9.47 -8.49 -13.67
N ARG A 88 10.25 -9.52 -13.97
CA ARG A 88 9.76 -10.72 -14.65
C ARG A 88 9.35 -11.79 -13.64
N ILE A 89 8.05 -12.04 -13.53
CA ILE A 89 7.44 -12.97 -12.57
C ILE A 89 6.50 -13.91 -13.34
N ASP A 90 6.60 -15.22 -13.11
CA ASP A 90 5.84 -16.26 -13.84
C ASP A 90 5.92 -16.11 -15.37
N GLY A 91 7.09 -15.71 -15.89
CA GLY A 91 7.34 -15.51 -17.31
C GLY A 91 6.74 -14.24 -17.92
N LYS A 92 6.13 -13.36 -17.12
CA LYS A 92 5.55 -12.09 -17.57
C LYS A 92 6.29 -10.91 -16.98
N ILE A 93 6.46 -9.85 -17.77
CA ILE A 93 6.93 -8.55 -17.27
C ILE A 93 5.75 -7.88 -16.56
N ARG A 94 6.00 -7.40 -15.34
CA ARG A 94 5.03 -6.74 -14.47
C ARG A 94 5.68 -5.52 -13.84
N TYR A 95 4.87 -4.50 -13.58
CA TYR A 95 5.35 -3.19 -13.13
C TYR A 95 4.87 -2.91 -11.71
N PHE A 96 5.76 -2.42 -10.86
CA PHE A 96 5.46 -2.16 -9.47
C PHE A 96 5.97 -0.80 -9.04
N HIS A 97 5.33 -0.25 -8.02
CA HIS A 97 5.79 0.89 -7.26
C HIS A 97 6.01 0.47 -5.81
N GLY A 98 7.05 1.02 -5.18
CA GLY A 98 7.23 0.94 -3.75
C GLY A 98 7.92 2.16 -3.17
N TYR A 99 7.65 2.46 -1.91
CA TYR A 99 8.37 3.49 -1.15
C TYR A 99 9.59 2.88 -0.48
N CYS A 100 10.77 3.38 -0.85
CA CYS A 100 12.06 2.92 -0.34
C CYS A 100 12.77 4.06 0.37
N ASP A 101 13.42 3.73 1.49
CA ASP A 101 14.29 4.64 2.22
C ASP A 101 15.69 4.59 1.62
N LEU A 102 16.12 5.67 0.97
CA LEU A 102 17.43 5.72 0.31
C LEU A 102 18.61 5.96 1.27
N ALA A 103 18.35 6.27 2.55
CA ALA A 103 19.39 6.23 3.57
C ALA A 103 19.86 4.77 3.81
N ASP A 104 18.96 3.80 3.63
CA ASP A 104 19.29 2.37 3.57
C ASP A 104 19.53 1.94 2.13
N THR A 105 20.81 1.78 1.78
CA THR A 105 21.24 1.34 0.43
C THR A 105 20.66 -0.01 -0.01
N SER A 106 20.17 -0.83 0.93
CA SER A 106 19.57 -2.14 0.64
C SER A 106 18.05 -2.09 0.45
N SER A 107 17.38 -0.98 0.81
CA SER A 107 15.92 -0.86 0.84
C SER A 107 15.24 -1.24 -0.49
N ALA A 108 15.74 -0.71 -1.62
CA ALA A 108 15.18 -1.02 -2.93
C ALA A 108 15.35 -2.51 -3.31
N GLN A 109 16.48 -3.12 -2.96
CA GLN A 109 16.70 -4.53 -3.25
C GLN A 109 15.87 -5.45 -2.36
N GLN A 110 15.73 -5.11 -1.07
CA GLN A 110 14.82 -5.82 -0.16
C GLN A 110 13.37 -5.74 -0.65
N MET A 111 12.92 -4.56 -1.11
CA MET A 111 11.61 -4.37 -1.71
C MET A 111 11.43 -5.27 -2.95
N ARG A 112 12.40 -5.27 -3.87
CA ARG A 112 12.39 -6.14 -5.05
C ARG A 112 12.23 -7.61 -4.67
N THR A 113 13.03 -8.09 -3.72
CA THR A 113 12.96 -9.49 -3.24
C THR A 113 11.59 -9.79 -2.64
N ALA A 114 11.07 -8.92 -1.78
CA ALA A 114 9.76 -9.10 -1.17
C ALA A 114 8.62 -9.14 -2.19
N ILE A 115 8.67 -8.31 -3.24
CA ILE A 115 7.69 -8.34 -4.35
C ILE A 115 7.76 -9.68 -5.06
N ILE A 116 8.95 -10.13 -5.48
CA ILE A 116 9.12 -11.41 -6.20
C ILE A 116 8.63 -12.58 -5.34
N GLU A 117 9.07 -12.65 -4.08
CA GLU A 117 8.66 -13.70 -3.15
C GLU A 117 7.16 -13.74 -2.94
N ARG A 118 6.52 -12.56 -2.82
CA ARG A 118 5.07 -12.48 -2.59
C ARG A 118 4.26 -12.84 -3.83
N GLU A 119 4.68 -12.38 -5.00
CA GLU A 119 3.94 -12.51 -6.25
C GLU A 119 4.17 -13.84 -6.96
N THR A 120 5.22 -14.58 -6.59
CA THR A 120 5.48 -15.95 -7.08
C THR A 120 4.76 -17.02 -6.24
N ARG A 121 4.10 -16.65 -5.13
CA ARG A 121 3.42 -17.64 -4.26
C ARG A 121 2.28 -18.35 -5.04
N PRO A 122 2.18 -19.70 -4.96
CA PRO A 122 1.06 -20.44 -5.55
C PRO A 122 -0.29 -19.99 -4.98
N ALA A 123 -0.34 -19.78 -3.65
CA ALA A 123 -1.50 -19.23 -2.97
C ALA A 123 -1.50 -17.70 -3.11
N ARG A 124 -2.42 -17.19 -3.95
CA ARG A 124 -2.65 -15.75 -4.11
C ARG A 124 -3.53 -15.14 -3.00
N ALA A 125 -3.92 -15.95 -2.01
CA ALA A 125 -4.72 -15.51 -0.88
C ALA A 125 -4.05 -14.33 -0.16
N MET A 126 -4.82 -13.27 0.08
CA MET A 126 -4.35 -12.13 0.88
C MET A 126 -4.34 -12.50 2.36
N THR A 127 -3.26 -12.15 3.05
CA THR A 127 -3.21 -12.17 4.52
C THR A 127 -4.22 -11.18 5.11
N ARG A 128 -4.57 -11.32 6.39
CA ARG A 128 -5.44 -10.34 7.06
C ARG A 128 -4.89 -8.92 6.94
N GLN A 129 -3.58 -8.73 7.09
CA GLN A 129 -2.95 -7.42 6.95
C GLN A 129 -3.09 -6.87 5.53
N GLU A 130 -2.84 -7.67 4.50
CA GLU A 130 -3.01 -7.25 3.09
C GLU A 130 -4.46 -6.88 2.78
N ARG A 131 -5.43 -7.61 3.35
CA ARG A 131 -6.85 -7.27 3.23
C ARG A 131 -7.16 -5.91 3.84
N LEU A 132 -6.64 -5.63 5.05
CA LEU A 132 -6.82 -4.33 5.69
C LEU A 132 -6.17 -3.20 4.90
N GLU A 133 -4.95 -3.40 4.40
CA GLU A 133 -4.28 -2.40 3.56
C GLU A 133 -5.04 -2.16 2.26
N HIS A 134 -5.54 -3.21 1.61
CA HIS A 134 -6.34 -3.07 0.40
C HIS A 134 -7.68 -2.37 0.67
N ILE A 135 -8.35 -2.66 1.78
CA ILE A 135 -9.56 -1.93 2.20
C ILE A 135 -9.23 -0.45 2.42
N TRP A 136 -8.13 -0.14 3.11
CA TRP A 136 -7.69 1.25 3.28
C TRP A 136 -7.49 1.93 1.94
N SER A 137 -6.76 1.31 1.02
CA SER A 137 -6.46 1.79 -0.34
C SER A 137 -7.71 2.04 -1.19
N SER A 138 -8.65 1.10 -1.16
CA SER A 138 -9.82 1.11 -2.04
C SER A 138 -10.96 1.98 -1.51
N THR A 139 -11.03 2.20 -0.18
CA THR A 139 -12.07 3.04 0.45
C THR A 139 -11.89 4.51 0.06
N ALA A 140 -12.95 5.13 -0.48
CA ALA A 140 -12.92 6.54 -0.89
C ALA A 140 -12.57 7.46 0.28
N ASP A 141 -11.92 8.58 -0.04
CA ASP A 141 -11.38 9.49 0.96
C ASP A 141 -12.47 10.07 1.87
N GLU A 142 -13.70 10.23 1.41
CA GLU A 142 -14.82 10.67 2.27
C GLU A 142 -15.26 9.62 3.30
N TYR A 143 -14.86 8.36 3.14
CA TYR A 143 -15.27 7.21 3.95
C TYR A 143 -14.14 6.56 4.74
N ARG A 144 -12.92 7.11 4.66
CA ARG A 144 -11.79 6.71 5.51
C ARG A 144 -11.22 7.93 6.22
N GLY A 145 -10.35 7.70 7.18
CA GLY A 145 -9.66 8.78 7.88
C GLY A 145 -8.85 8.28 9.06
N TYR A 146 -8.42 9.22 9.89
CA TYR A 146 -7.72 8.95 11.13
C TYR A 146 -8.59 9.34 12.31
N SER A 147 -8.49 8.58 13.41
CA SER A 147 -9.27 8.82 14.62
C SER A 147 -8.86 10.13 15.29
N ASP A 148 -9.84 11.01 15.45
CA ASP A 148 -9.67 12.35 16.02
C ASP A 148 -10.01 12.37 17.52
N PHE A 149 -10.26 13.56 18.06
CA PHE A 149 -10.61 13.78 19.46
C PHE A 149 -11.89 13.04 19.92
N ARG A 150 -12.76 12.59 18.99
CA ARG A 150 -13.98 11.83 19.29
C ARG A 150 -13.69 10.39 19.74
N PHE A 151 -12.46 9.91 19.53
CA PHE A 151 -12.00 8.61 20.01
C PHE A 151 -11.30 8.73 21.37
N PRO A 152 -11.33 7.66 22.20
CA PRO A 152 -10.50 7.57 23.40
C PRO A 152 -9.03 7.84 23.08
N ALA A 153 -8.31 8.52 23.99
CA ALA A 153 -6.92 8.95 23.75
C ALA A 153 -5.99 7.84 23.18
N PRO A 154 -6.02 6.58 23.68
CA PRO A 154 -5.18 5.49 23.15
C PRO A 154 -5.52 5.06 21.72
N LYS A 155 -6.68 5.48 21.21
CA LYS A 155 -7.17 5.13 19.88
C LYS A 155 -6.97 6.23 18.86
N ARG A 156 -6.51 7.43 19.23
CA ARG A 156 -6.33 8.59 18.34
C ARG A 156 -5.17 8.38 17.37
N GLY A 157 -5.25 8.98 16.18
CA GLY A 157 -4.22 8.86 15.14
C GLY A 157 -4.17 7.49 14.44
N ARG A 158 -5.12 6.59 14.73
CA ARG A 158 -5.25 5.27 14.09
C ARG A 158 -6.19 5.35 12.89
N ARG A 159 -5.96 4.51 11.88
CA ARG A 159 -6.80 4.47 10.67
C ARG A 159 -8.20 3.98 11.01
N ASN A 160 -9.21 4.65 10.46
CA ASN A 160 -10.61 4.30 10.62
C ASN A 160 -11.35 4.34 9.27
N ILE A 161 -12.48 3.63 9.20
CA ILE A 161 -13.39 3.65 8.06
C ILE A 161 -14.83 3.85 8.52
N ARG A 162 -15.64 4.48 7.66
CA ARG A 162 -17.09 4.59 7.84
C ARG A 162 -17.76 3.27 7.46
N MET A 163 -18.61 2.78 8.34
CA MET A 163 -19.44 1.60 8.13
C MET A 163 -20.86 2.04 7.77
N PHE A 164 -21.44 1.37 6.78
CA PHE A 164 -22.82 1.55 6.37
C PHE A 164 -23.63 0.30 6.73
N GLY A 165 -24.75 0.49 7.41
CA GLY A 165 -25.67 -0.55 7.88
C GLY A 165 -27.02 0.06 8.27
N SER A 166 -27.99 -0.77 8.67
CA SER A 166 -29.34 -0.33 9.03
C SER A 166 -29.36 0.41 10.38
N GLY A 167 -28.98 1.68 10.39
CA GLY A 167 -29.12 2.60 11.52
C GLY A 167 -27.78 3.17 12.02
N ALA A 168 -27.53 4.44 11.66
CA ALA A 168 -26.37 5.29 11.98
C ALA A 168 -25.03 4.97 11.30
N ILE A 169 -24.33 6.05 10.89
CA ILE A 169 -22.93 6.00 10.43
C ILE A 169 -22.07 5.61 11.64
N ASN A 170 -21.62 4.37 11.68
CA ASN A 170 -20.69 3.89 12.69
C ASN A 170 -19.27 3.96 12.11
N VAL A 171 -18.40 4.76 12.71
CA VAL A 171 -16.96 4.79 12.37
C VAL A 171 -16.27 3.70 13.17
N LYS A 172 -15.45 2.87 12.52
CA LYS A 172 -14.71 1.79 13.18
C LYS A 172 -13.22 1.88 12.84
N LEU A 173 -12.36 1.53 13.81
CA LEU A 173 -10.93 1.41 13.53
C LEU A 173 -10.70 0.29 12.51
N LEU A 174 -9.78 0.53 11.58
CA LEU A 174 -9.50 -0.41 10.49
C LEU A 174 -9.02 -1.77 11.02
N GLU A 175 -8.18 -1.76 12.06
CA GLU A 175 -7.66 -3.00 12.64
C GLU A 175 -8.69 -3.78 13.47
N ASP A 176 -9.74 -3.11 13.94
CA ASP A 176 -10.82 -3.69 14.75
C ASP A 176 -11.88 -4.38 13.86
N LEU A 177 -11.73 -4.35 12.53
CA LEU A 177 -12.65 -5.03 11.61
C LEU A 177 -12.63 -6.55 11.83
N THR A 178 -13.82 -7.15 11.91
CA THR A 178 -13.99 -8.60 12.00
C THR A 178 -13.78 -9.24 10.64
N ASP A 179 -13.52 -10.55 10.60
CA ASP A 179 -13.32 -11.24 9.31
C ASP A 179 -14.55 -11.17 8.39
N ALA A 180 -15.76 -11.17 8.98
CA ALA A 180 -17.01 -10.97 8.23
C ALA A 180 -17.11 -9.56 7.63
N GLU A 181 -16.72 -8.52 8.38
CA GLU A 181 -16.69 -7.14 7.88
C GLU A 181 -15.62 -6.98 6.79
N ILE A 182 -14.43 -7.54 7.00
CA ILE A 182 -13.36 -7.56 6.00
C ILE A 182 -13.85 -8.21 4.72
N ALA A 183 -14.45 -9.41 4.80
CA ALA A 183 -15.01 -10.11 3.64
C ALA A 183 -16.09 -9.26 2.94
N SER A 184 -16.95 -8.57 3.68
CA SER A 184 -18.00 -7.72 3.08
C SER A 184 -17.43 -6.53 2.29
N LYS A 185 -16.30 -5.96 2.73
CA LYS A 185 -15.64 -4.78 2.15
C LYS A 185 -14.75 -5.12 0.96
N LEU A 186 -14.31 -6.37 0.82
CA LEU A 186 -13.52 -6.80 -0.32
C LEU A 186 -14.38 -6.98 -1.58
N PRO A 187 -13.87 -6.68 -2.79
CA PRO A 187 -14.48 -7.08 -4.06
C PRO A 187 -14.78 -8.58 -4.09
N VAL A 188 -15.87 -9.00 -4.74
CA VAL A 188 -16.35 -10.40 -4.72
C VAL A 188 -15.24 -11.42 -5.03
N HIS A 189 -14.42 -11.16 -6.06
CA HIS A 189 -13.31 -12.02 -6.47
C HIS A 189 -12.13 -12.06 -5.46
N LEU A 190 -12.12 -11.17 -4.46
CA LEU A 190 -11.15 -11.12 -3.37
C LEU A 190 -11.72 -11.59 -2.02
N ARG A 191 -13.04 -11.84 -1.93
CA ARG A 191 -13.70 -12.34 -0.71
C ARG A 191 -13.32 -13.78 -0.40
N TYR A 192 -13.22 -14.58 -1.45
CA TYR A 192 -12.88 -16.00 -1.42
C TYR A 192 -11.74 -16.24 -2.40
N LEU A 193 -10.56 -16.49 -1.86
CA LEU A 193 -9.56 -17.28 -2.56
C LEU A 193 -9.57 -18.63 -1.83
N PRO A 194 -9.55 -19.77 -2.55
CA PRO A 194 -9.69 -21.07 -1.92
C PRO A 194 -8.73 -21.14 -0.76
N ASP A 195 -9.23 -21.58 0.40
CA ASP A 195 -8.36 -21.99 1.50
C ASP A 195 -7.23 -22.79 0.86
N ALA A 196 -5.98 -22.43 1.18
CA ALA A 196 -4.87 -23.25 0.82
C ALA A 196 -5.22 -24.65 1.32
N ILE A 197 -5.59 -25.55 0.40
CA ILE A 197 -5.76 -26.95 0.71
C ILE A 197 -4.36 -27.34 1.14
N ALA A 198 -4.19 -27.47 2.45
CA ALA A 198 -2.96 -27.92 3.06
C ALA A 198 -2.57 -29.23 2.35
N ALA A 199 -1.41 -29.21 1.71
CA ALA A 199 -0.71 -30.39 1.23
C ALA A 199 0.62 -30.46 1.98
#